data_AF-K0VYD8-F1
#
_entry.id   AF-K0VYD8-F1
#
_cell.length_a   1.000
_cell.length_b   1.000
_cell.length_c   1.000
_cell.angle_alpha   90.00
_cell.angle_beta   90.00
_cell.angle_gamma   90.00
#
_symmetry.space_group_name_H-M   'P 1'
#
loop_
_entity.id
_entity.type
_entity.pdbx_description
1 polymer ?
#
loop_
_entity_poly.entity_id
_entity_poly.type
_entity_poly.pdbx_seq_one_letter_code
_entity_poly.pdbx_strand_id
1 'polypeptide(L)'
;PSPGSAKGRFGAVGLPTQGPAQPIGFYAKGCMTGAVALPADGPTWQAMRLSRNRRWGNPAMITLLERLSQDGAQYAGWPGILVGDIAQPRGGPMFNGHASHQIGLDADVWFTPMPARRMTAEEREDLPFTTMLQKDKFLTVDPKVWTQSRARLLMLAASYPEVERIFV
;
A
#
# COMPACT_ATOMS: atom_id res chain seq x y z
N PRO A 1 17.51 9.07 9.68
CA PRO A 1 18.42 9.43 8.56
C PRO A 1 18.98 10.84 8.77
N SER A 2 20.18 11.16 8.28
CA SER A 2 20.68 12.55 8.35
C SER A 2 19.85 13.47 7.44
N PRO A 3 19.66 14.77 7.78
CA PRO A 3 18.88 15.70 6.96
C PRO A 3 19.37 15.83 5.51
N GLY A 4 20.67 15.67 5.27
CA GLY A 4 21.25 15.71 3.92
C GLY A 4 21.11 14.43 3.11
N SER A 5 20.71 13.31 3.73
CA SER A 5 20.55 12.03 3.03
C SER A 5 19.38 12.05 2.06
N ALA A 6 19.40 11.20 1.03
CA ALA A 6 18.26 11.03 0.12
C ALA A 6 16.96 10.71 0.89
N LYS A 7 17.04 9.86 1.91
CA LYS A 7 15.90 9.55 2.80
C LYS A 7 15.33 10.80 3.50
N GLY A 8 16.20 11.70 3.96
CA GLY A 8 15.78 12.97 4.56
C GLY A 8 15.17 13.93 3.53
N ARG A 9 15.80 14.05 2.35
CA ARG A 9 15.35 14.94 1.27
C ARG A 9 13.99 14.53 0.71
N PHE A 10 13.80 13.26 0.37
CA PHE A 10 12.52 12.77 -0.16
C PHE A 10 11.43 12.77 0.91
N GLY A 11 11.74 12.38 2.15
CA GLY A 11 10.77 12.36 3.24
C GLY A 11 10.29 13.73 3.72
N ALA A 12 11.03 14.80 3.43
CA ALA A 12 10.63 16.17 3.75
C ALA A 12 9.68 16.79 2.70
N VAL A 13 9.46 16.13 1.55
CA VAL A 13 8.60 16.66 0.49
C VAL A 13 7.14 16.36 0.80
N GLY A 14 6.31 17.41 0.80
CA GLY A 14 4.86 17.28 1.06
C GLY A 14 4.01 16.98 -0.18
N LEU A 15 4.46 17.37 -1.38
CA LEU A 15 3.66 17.37 -2.61
C LEU A 15 4.41 16.82 -3.83
N PRO A 16 3.70 16.23 -4.80
CA PRO A 16 4.29 15.69 -6.01
C PRO A 16 4.88 16.80 -6.88
N THR A 17 5.65 16.41 -7.89
CA THR A 17 5.99 17.34 -8.97
C THR A 17 4.79 17.52 -9.91
N GLN A 18 4.75 18.64 -10.62
CA GLN A 18 3.82 18.81 -11.75
C GLN A 18 4.30 17.99 -12.96
N GLY A 19 3.39 17.77 -13.92
CA GLY A 19 3.68 17.10 -15.18
C GLY A 19 3.26 15.62 -15.20
N PRO A 20 3.66 14.87 -16.24
CA PRO A 20 3.24 13.49 -16.44
C PRO A 20 3.78 12.55 -15.36
N ALA A 21 2.98 11.52 -15.06
CA ALA A 21 3.38 10.46 -14.15
C ALA A 21 4.48 9.60 -14.79
N GLN A 22 5.68 9.62 -14.22
CA GLN A 22 6.80 8.81 -14.72
C GLN A 22 7.55 8.15 -13.57
N PRO A 23 7.65 6.81 -13.54
CA PRO A 23 8.58 6.11 -12.68
C PRO A 23 10.01 6.27 -13.24
N ILE A 24 10.98 6.54 -12.37
CA ILE A 24 12.38 6.78 -12.76
C ILE A 24 13.27 5.84 -11.94
N GLY A 25 14.07 5.01 -12.62
CA GLY A 25 14.96 4.05 -11.98
C GLY A 25 14.26 2.73 -11.66
N PHE A 26 14.57 2.16 -10.49
CA PHE A 26 14.07 0.84 -10.06
C PHE A 26 13.31 0.93 -8.73
N TYR A 27 12.51 -0.10 -8.41
CA TYR A 27 11.68 -0.18 -7.20
C TYR A 27 12.42 0.24 -5.93
N ALA A 28 13.68 -0.18 -5.78
CA ALA A 28 14.62 0.27 -4.78
C ALA A 28 15.82 0.95 -5.46
N LYS A 29 15.99 2.27 -5.25
CA LYS A 29 16.86 3.23 -5.97
C LYS A 29 16.17 3.88 -7.18
N GLY A 30 15.08 4.58 -6.91
CA GLY A 30 14.34 5.33 -7.93
C GLY A 30 13.67 6.56 -7.36
N CYS A 31 12.92 7.27 -8.21
CA CYS A 31 12.01 8.34 -7.82
C CYS A 31 10.84 8.39 -8.81
N MET A 32 9.92 9.33 -8.63
CA MET A 32 8.84 9.54 -9.59
C MET A 32 8.46 11.01 -9.73
N THR A 33 7.94 11.35 -10.91
CA THR A 33 7.26 12.61 -11.18
C THR A 33 5.76 12.39 -11.33
N GLY A 34 4.96 13.45 -11.15
CA GLY A 34 3.53 13.44 -11.49
C GLY A 34 2.70 12.42 -10.71
N ALA A 35 3.12 12.10 -9.47
CA ALA A 35 2.39 11.17 -8.63
C ALA A 35 0.99 11.70 -8.30
N VAL A 36 0.01 10.80 -8.27
CA VAL A 36 -1.35 11.11 -7.83
C VAL A 36 -1.60 10.41 -6.49
N ALA A 37 -2.43 11.03 -5.66
CA ALA A 37 -2.72 10.47 -4.35
C ALA A 37 -3.95 9.57 -4.42
N LEU A 38 -3.87 8.37 -3.83
CA LEU A 38 -5.08 7.60 -3.49
C LEU A 38 -5.91 8.42 -2.51
N PRO A 39 -7.22 8.65 -2.74
CA PRO A 39 -8.09 9.26 -1.75
C PRO A 39 -8.01 8.51 -0.41
N ALA A 40 -8.06 9.23 0.70
CA ALA A 40 -7.98 8.61 2.03
C ALA A 40 -9.11 7.59 2.26
N ASP A 41 -10.24 7.81 1.60
CA ASP A 41 -11.44 6.98 1.65
C ASP A 41 -11.94 6.72 0.24
N GLY A 42 -12.41 5.49 0.02
CA GLY A 42 -13.27 5.15 -1.09
C GLY A 42 -14.43 4.27 -0.66
N PRO A 43 -15.27 3.83 -1.61
CA PRO A 43 -16.40 2.95 -1.31
C PRO A 43 -15.97 1.62 -0.68
N THR A 44 -14.82 1.10 -1.09
CA THR A 44 -14.33 -0.25 -0.75
C THR A 44 -12.89 -0.24 -0.26
N TRP A 45 -12.32 0.93 0.09
CA TRP A 45 -10.99 1.01 0.69
C TRP A 45 -10.87 2.13 1.73
N GLN A 46 -9.87 2.00 2.60
CA GLN A 46 -9.38 3.08 3.44
C GLN A 46 -7.85 3.07 3.47
N ALA A 47 -7.24 4.25 3.29
CA ALA A 47 -5.80 4.40 3.45
C ALA A 47 -5.43 4.48 4.94
N MET A 48 -4.34 3.80 5.31
CA MET A 48 -3.81 3.66 6.67
C MET A 48 -2.60 4.56 6.88
N ARG A 49 -2.27 4.86 8.14
CA ARG A 49 -1.08 5.63 8.51
C ARG A 49 -0.95 6.95 7.71
N LEU A 50 -2.05 7.70 7.62
CA LEU A 50 -2.18 8.93 6.82
C LEU A 50 -1.09 9.95 7.14
N SER A 51 -0.66 10.01 8.42
CA SER A 51 0.39 10.90 8.90
C SER A 51 1.73 10.72 8.17
N ARG A 52 1.99 9.54 7.59
CA ARG A 52 3.23 9.23 6.87
C ARG A 52 3.34 9.93 5.52
N ASN A 53 2.23 10.40 4.96
CA ASN A 53 2.16 10.99 3.61
C ASN A 53 2.69 10.05 2.50
N ARG A 54 2.27 8.77 2.53
CA ARG A 54 2.76 7.72 1.62
C ARG A 54 1.73 7.13 0.67
N ARG A 55 0.62 7.83 0.46
CA ARG A 55 -0.49 7.40 -0.42
C ARG A 55 -0.34 7.89 -1.86
N TRP A 56 0.88 8.12 -2.33
CA TRP A 56 1.17 8.66 -3.66
C TRP A 56 1.67 7.56 -4.58
N GLY A 57 1.20 7.51 -5.81
CA GLY A 57 1.60 6.49 -6.76
C GLY A 57 1.42 6.91 -8.21
N ASN A 58 1.86 6.05 -9.12
CA ASN A 58 1.52 6.17 -10.53
C ASN A 58 -0.01 6.02 -10.68
N PRO A 59 -0.68 6.77 -11.58
CA PRO A 59 -2.11 6.60 -11.83
C PRO A 59 -2.53 5.14 -12.06
N ALA A 60 -1.71 4.34 -12.75
CA ALA A 60 -1.99 2.92 -12.96
C ALA A 60 -2.03 2.12 -11.64
N MET A 61 -1.13 2.42 -10.69
CA MET A 61 -1.15 1.80 -9.36
C MET A 61 -2.39 2.20 -8.57
N ILE A 62 -2.77 3.48 -8.62
CA ILE A 62 -3.98 3.95 -7.91
C ILE A 62 -5.23 3.28 -8.48
N THR A 63 -5.39 3.25 -9.80
CA THR A 63 -6.49 2.55 -10.47
C THR A 63 -6.51 1.06 -10.15
N LEU A 64 -5.34 0.41 -10.08
CA LEU A 64 -5.25 -1.01 -9.71
C LEU A 64 -5.73 -1.27 -8.28
N LEU A 65 -5.38 -0.42 -7.32
CA LEU A 65 -5.84 -0.54 -5.94
C LEU A 65 -7.35 -0.30 -5.81
N GLU A 66 -7.89 0.70 -6.52
CA GLU A 66 -9.33 0.95 -6.57
C GLU A 66 -10.06 -0.27 -7.15
N ARG A 67 -9.57 -0.83 -8.26
CA ARG A 67 -10.11 -2.06 -8.86
C ARG A 67 -10.02 -3.26 -7.92
N LEU A 68 -8.86 -3.52 -7.32
CA LEU A 68 -8.68 -4.60 -6.33
C LEU A 68 -9.67 -4.48 -5.17
N SER A 69 -9.92 -3.26 -4.70
CA SER A 69 -10.86 -3.01 -3.61
C SER A 69 -12.29 -3.42 -3.96
N GLN A 70 -12.73 -3.10 -5.19
CA GLN A 70 -14.07 -3.38 -5.69
C GLN A 70 -14.23 -4.87 -6.00
N ASP A 71 -13.28 -5.43 -6.74
CA ASP A 71 -13.29 -6.83 -7.14
C ASP A 71 -13.15 -7.76 -5.92
N GLY A 72 -12.41 -7.34 -4.89
CA GLY A 72 -12.34 -8.07 -3.61
C GLY A 72 -13.70 -8.20 -2.93
N ALA A 73 -14.47 -7.10 -2.91
CA ALA A 73 -15.84 -7.09 -2.38
C ALA A 73 -16.79 -7.93 -3.22
N GLN A 74 -16.68 -7.85 -4.53
CA GLN A 74 -17.59 -8.52 -5.46
C GLN A 74 -17.31 -10.02 -5.60
N TYR A 75 -16.05 -10.42 -5.71
CA TYR A 75 -15.66 -11.77 -6.15
C TYR A 75 -14.90 -12.58 -5.09
N ALA A 76 -14.19 -11.94 -4.16
CA ALA A 76 -13.41 -12.64 -3.13
C ALA A 76 -14.17 -12.84 -1.81
N GLY A 77 -15.31 -12.16 -1.64
CA GLY A 77 -16.01 -12.07 -0.36
C GLY A 77 -15.19 -11.31 0.69
N TRP A 78 -14.48 -10.26 0.25
CA TRP A 78 -13.62 -9.43 1.08
C TRP A 78 -14.22 -8.02 1.19
N PRO A 79 -14.58 -7.52 2.39
CA PRO A 79 -15.46 -6.35 2.53
C PRO A 79 -14.87 -5.01 2.04
N GLY A 80 -13.62 -5.00 1.61
CA GLY A 80 -12.83 -3.85 1.20
C GLY A 80 -11.41 -3.95 1.73
N ILE A 81 -10.50 -3.13 1.22
CA ILE A 81 -9.08 -3.22 1.54
C ILE A 81 -8.61 -2.07 2.42
N LEU A 82 -7.67 -2.36 3.31
CA LEU A 82 -6.90 -1.34 4.01
C LEU A 82 -5.56 -1.18 3.29
N VAL A 83 -5.30 0.02 2.75
CA VAL A 83 -4.11 0.31 1.96
C VAL A 83 -3.05 0.95 2.84
N GLY A 84 -1.85 0.37 2.89
CA GLY A 84 -0.69 0.88 3.61
C GLY A 84 0.13 1.86 2.79
N ASP A 85 1.46 1.71 2.84
CA ASP A 85 2.38 2.60 2.13
C ASP A 85 2.37 2.29 0.62
N ILE A 86 2.23 3.31 -0.23
CA ILE A 86 2.41 3.25 -1.70
C ILE A 86 3.77 3.83 -2.03
N ALA A 87 3.89 5.17 -2.04
CA ALA A 87 5.15 5.89 -2.15
C ALA A 87 5.00 7.30 -1.54
N GLN A 88 6.14 7.96 -1.30
CA GLN A 88 6.19 9.39 -0.96
C GLN A 88 5.79 10.24 -2.19
N PRO A 89 5.49 11.55 -2.04
CA PRO A 89 4.95 12.36 -3.14
C PRO A 89 5.82 12.41 -4.41
N ARG A 90 7.13 12.24 -4.27
CA ARG A 90 8.08 12.18 -5.40
C ARG A 90 8.83 10.83 -5.44
N GLY A 91 8.28 9.82 -4.80
CA GLY A 91 8.93 8.52 -4.64
C GLY A 91 10.18 8.62 -3.77
N GLY A 92 11.27 7.97 -4.18
CA GLY A 92 12.54 8.01 -3.48
C GLY A 92 12.58 7.14 -2.22
N PRO A 93 13.77 6.94 -1.64
CA PRO A 93 13.93 6.11 -0.47
C PRO A 93 13.18 6.70 0.72
N MET A 94 12.39 5.86 1.40
CA MET A 94 11.62 6.27 2.57
C MET A 94 12.51 6.56 3.77
N PHE A 95 12.07 7.51 4.60
CA PHE A 95 12.77 7.85 5.86
C PHE A 95 12.96 6.62 6.76
N ASN A 96 11.97 5.72 6.80
CA ASN A 96 11.95 4.45 7.52
C ASN A 96 11.08 3.43 6.79
N GLY A 97 11.16 2.16 7.21
CA GLY A 97 10.37 1.07 6.62
C GLY A 97 11.01 0.50 5.37
N HIS A 98 10.31 0.60 4.25
CA HIS A 98 10.56 -0.17 3.03
C HIS A 98 11.89 0.18 2.34
N ALA A 99 12.49 -0.84 1.72
CA ALA A 99 13.63 -0.67 0.82
C ALA A 99 13.20 -0.26 -0.61
N SER A 100 12.04 -0.74 -1.07
CA SER A 100 11.38 -0.38 -2.34
C SER A 100 10.41 0.80 -2.15
N HIS A 101 9.27 0.84 -2.86
CA HIS A 101 8.27 1.91 -2.81
C HIS A 101 8.77 3.27 -3.30
N GLN A 102 9.78 3.26 -4.18
CA GLN A 102 10.45 4.49 -4.59
C GLN A 102 9.94 5.07 -5.90
N ILE A 103 9.19 4.31 -6.70
CA ILE A 103 8.77 4.72 -8.05
C ILE A 103 7.25 4.76 -8.24
N GLY A 104 6.48 4.61 -7.15
CA GLY A 104 5.01 4.65 -7.20
C GLY A 104 4.34 3.45 -7.85
N LEU A 105 5.04 2.30 -7.88
CA LEU A 105 4.56 1.03 -8.44
C LEU A 105 4.56 -0.12 -7.41
N ASP A 106 4.80 0.20 -6.13
CA ASP A 106 4.63 -0.74 -5.01
C ASP A 106 3.50 -0.22 -4.12
N ALA A 107 2.74 -1.12 -3.51
CA ALA A 107 1.72 -0.78 -2.53
C ALA A 107 1.52 -1.91 -1.51
N ASP A 108 1.39 -1.54 -0.23
CA ASP A 108 1.00 -2.49 0.80
C ASP A 108 -0.53 -2.60 0.89
N VAL A 109 -1.04 -3.82 0.96
CA VAL A 109 -2.45 -4.10 1.24
C VAL A 109 -2.52 -5.02 2.45
N TRP A 110 -3.26 -4.62 3.49
CA TRP A 110 -3.32 -5.40 4.72
C TRP A 110 -4.28 -6.59 4.55
N PHE A 111 -3.90 -7.75 5.08
CA PHE A 111 -4.83 -8.89 5.27
C PHE A 111 -5.82 -8.69 6.43
N THR A 112 -5.99 -7.45 6.90
CA THR A 112 -7.02 -7.09 7.88
C THR A 112 -8.26 -6.59 7.11
N PRO A 113 -9.44 -7.21 7.28
CA PRO A 113 -10.65 -6.77 6.58
C PRO A 113 -10.97 -5.31 6.90
N MET A 114 -11.37 -4.54 5.89
CA MET A 114 -11.86 -3.18 6.12
C MET A 114 -13.15 -3.23 6.96
N PRO A 115 -13.28 -2.41 8.03
CA PRO A 115 -14.51 -2.34 8.81
C PRO A 115 -15.65 -1.70 8.01
N ALA A 116 -16.90 -2.02 8.35
CA ALA A 116 -18.09 -1.48 7.69
C ALA A 116 -18.36 0.01 7.97
N ARG A 117 -17.50 0.67 8.76
CA ARG A 117 -17.56 2.10 9.07
C ARG A 117 -16.26 2.77 8.67
N ARG A 118 -16.33 4.09 8.49
CA ARG A 118 -15.11 4.88 8.32
C ARG A 118 -14.32 4.93 9.62
N MET A 119 -13.03 4.65 9.54
CA MET A 119 -12.10 4.84 10.65
C MET A 119 -11.69 6.31 10.70
N THR A 120 -11.57 6.85 11.92
CA THR A 120 -10.95 8.15 12.17
C THR A 120 -9.47 8.13 11.78
N ALA A 121 -8.85 9.31 11.69
CA ALA A 121 -7.42 9.41 11.42
C ALA A 121 -6.59 8.66 12.50
N GLU A 122 -6.93 8.85 13.77
CA GLU A 122 -6.22 8.22 14.91
C GLU A 122 -6.37 6.70 14.92
N GLU A 123 -7.57 6.17 14.66
CA GLU A 123 -7.76 4.72 14.52
C GLU A 123 -6.88 4.12 13.40
N ARG A 124 -6.66 4.86 12.31
CA ARG A 124 -5.79 4.42 11.22
C ARG A 124 -4.32 4.51 11.57
N GLU A 125 -3.92 5.30 12.55
CA GLU A 125 -2.55 5.36 13.08
C GLU A 125 -2.29 4.25 14.11
N ASP A 126 -3.32 3.88 14.87
CA ASP A 126 -3.17 3.00 16.04
C ASP A 126 -3.57 1.55 15.79
N LEU A 127 -4.34 1.27 14.73
CA LEU A 127 -4.77 -0.11 14.42
C LEU A 127 -3.53 -1.02 14.30
N PRO A 128 -3.39 -2.06 15.14
CA PRO A 128 -2.21 -2.92 15.14
C PRO A 128 -2.22 -3.85 13.92
N PHE A 129 -1.02 -4.23 13.47
CA PHE A 129 -0.88 -5.27 12.46
C PHE A 129 -1.31 -6.62 13.03
N THR A 130 -2.09 -7.36 12.27
CA THR A 130 -2.44 -8.75 12.59
C THR A 130 -1.45 -9.67 11.87
N THR A 131 -0.66 -10.44 12.62
CA THR A 131 0.21 -11.47 12.03
C THR A 131 -0.62 -12.58 11.39
N MET A 132 -0.29 -12.95 10.16
CA MET A 132 -0.86 -14.14 9.51
C MET A 132 -0.08 -15.42 9.86
N LEU A 133 1.07 -15.29 10.53
CA LEU A 133 1.94 -16.40 10.89
C LEU A 133 1.68 -16.87 12.32
N GLN A 134 1.72 -18.19 12.49
CA GLN A 134 1.66 -18.84 13.79
C GLN A 134 2.92 -18.51 14.59
N LYS A 135 2.71 -18.04 15.83
CA LYS A 135 3.79 -17.75 16.76
C LYS A 135 4.68 -18.98 16.98
N ASP A 136 5.99 -18.75 17.05
CA ASP A 136 7.02 -19.76 17.35
C ASP A 136 7.11 -20.91 16.32
N LYS A 137 6.63 -20.69 15.08
CA LYS A 137 6.79 -21.63 13.97
C LYS A 137 7.42 -20.97 12.75
N PHE A 138 8.29 -21.71 12.06
CA PHE A 138 8.93 -21.23 10.85
C PHE A 138 7.92 -21.16 9.70
N LEU A 139 7.71 -19.96 9.15
CA LEU A 139 6.91 -19.68 7.94
C LEU A 139 5.58 -20.45 7.85
N THR A 140 4.90 -20.60 8.99
CA THR A 140 3.65 -21.36 9.08
C THR A 140 2.49 -20.38 9.27
N VAL A 141 1.48 -20.45 8.42
CA VAL A 141 0.26 -19.65 8.54
C VAL A 141 -0.53 -20.04 9.79
N ASP A 142 -1.07 -19.08 10.53
CA ASP A 142 -1.97 -19.33 11.66
C ASP A 142 -3.37 -19.66 11.15
N PRO A 143 -3.85 -20.92 11.31
CA PRO A 143 -5.18 -21.32 10.84
C PRO A 143 -6.32 -20.65 11.60
N LYS A 144 -6.06 -20.02 12.75
CA LYS A 144 -7.08 -19.27 13.50
C LYS A 144 -7.36 -17.90 12.90
N VAL A 145 -6.38 -17.33 12.19
CA VAL A 145 -6.47 -15.99 11.59
C VAL A 145 -6.71 -16.08 10.09
N TRP A 146 -6.07 -17.04 9.42
CA TRP A 146 -6.17 -17.19 7.97
C TRP A 146 -7.51 -17.74 7.51
N THR A 147 -8.05 -17.17 6.45
CA THR A 147 -9.34 -17.54 5.87
C THR A 147 -9.24 -17.70 4.37
N GLN A 148 -10.15 -18.47 3.78
CA GLN A 148 -10.22 -18.62 2.32
C GLN A 148 -10.47 -17.29 1.60
N SER A 149 -11.15 -16.33 2.24
CA SER A 149 -11.34 -14.99 1.67
C SER A 149 -10.01 -14.22 1.51
N ARG A 150 -9.04 -14.38 2.42
CA ARG A 150 -7.70 -13.79 2.28
C ARG A 150 -6.93 -14.42 1.11
N ALA A 151 -7.01 -15.75 1.00
CA ALA A 151 -6.40 -16.47 -0.12
C ALA A 151 -7.01 -16.04 -1.46
N ARG A 152 -8.34 -15.88 -1.54
CA ARG A 152 -9.01 -15.39 -2.75
C ARG A 152 -8.62 -13.95 -3.09
N LEU A 153 -8.50 -13.05 -2.10
CA LEU A 153 -8.02 -11.69 -2.34
C LEU A 153 -6.61 -11.69 -2.91
N LEU A 154 -5.71 -12.51 -2.35
CA LEU A 154 -4.34 -12.65 -2.83
C LEU A 154 -4.30 -13.19 -4.27
N MET A 155 -5.08 -14.24 -4.56
CA MET A 155 -5.19 -14.81 -5.90
C MET A 155 -5.80 -13.84 -6.91
N LEU A 156 -6.78 -13.04 -6.49
CA LEU A 156 -7.37 -11.99 -7.31
C LEU A 156 -6.35 -10.89 -7.63
N ALA A 157 -5.58 -10.42 -6.65
CA ALA A 157 -4.50 -9.48 -6.91
C ALA A 157 -3.46 -10.08 -7.88
N ALA A 158 -3.12 -11.35 -7.72
CA ALA A 158 -2.15 -12.05 -8.56
C ALA A 158 -2.66 -12.35 -9.99
N SER A 159 -3.97 -12.27 -10.24
CA SER A 159 -4.55 -12.54 -11.56
C SER A 159 -4.50 -11.32 -12.49
N TYR A 160 -4.19 -10.15 -11.95
CA TYR A 160 -4.11 -8.91 -12.73
C TYR A 160 -2.84 -8.89 -13.58
N PRO A 161 -2.94 -8.67 -14.91
CA PRO A 161 -1.77 -8.64 -15.80
C PRO A 161 -0.79 -7.50 -15.46
N GLU A 162 -1.25 -6.47 -14.75
CA GLU A 162 -0.40 -5.36 -14.29
C GLU A 162 0.42 -5.72 -13.04
N VAL A 163 0.12 -6.83 -12.35
CA VAL A 163 0.85 -7.27 -11.14
C VAL A 163 1.97 -8.22 -11.52
N GLU A 164 3.21 -7.79 -11.29
CA GLU A 164 4.39 -8.62 -11.57
C GLU A 164 4.73 -9.56 -10.39
N ARG A 165 4.63 -9.06 -9.14
CA ARG A 165 5.01 -9.79 -7.92
C ARG A 165 4.13 -9.39 -6.75
N ILE A 166 3.94 -10.34 -5.84
CA ILE A 166 3.37 -10.09 -4.50
C ILE A 166 4.30 -10.73 -3.48
N PHE A 167 4.71 -9.94 -2.48
CA PHE A 167 5.47 -10.43 -1.33
C PHE A 167 4.50 -10.64 -0.16
N VAL A 168 4.54 -11.83 0.45
CA VAL A 168 3.68 -12.24 1.57
C VAL A 168 4.49 -12.72 2.77
#